data_AF-S4XB26-F1
#
_entry.id   AF-S4XB26-F1
#
_cell.length_a   1.000
_cell.length_b   1.000
_cell.length_c   1.000
_cell.angle_alpha   90.00
_cell.angle_beta   90.00
_cell.angle_gamma   90.00
#
_symmetry.space_group_name_H-M   'P 1'
#
loop_
_entity.id
_entity.type
_entity.pdbx_description
1 polymer ?
#
loop_
_entity_poly.entity_id
_entity_poly.type
_entity_poly.pdbx_seq_one_letter_code
_entity_poly.pdbx_strand_id
1 'polypeptide(L)'
;MTGAAPVTPADLTGCRRRSVLTRAVAAGRLSPEITASGLAGRYAHHGRRMLRRSAVWDALPTAARLGDRVRYSRVDVIDDGTAEEQTLEAIAAGVRLITGARLADGGLACDIDLLVRCDTDAGLTPATSYMPVAVTAHTIARRTAPGAAPGSAGVGVVDVAALGLSAPVPASLRHRSSPADSQRVAVAHVLLDRIGVASGSVGFIGGGTGPAGGYTRCVVIDADRVLPGLERALSVSVPEVPVRVKECVTCEFHNHCRGELLARADISLMLPGDRGTAWRDLGVDTLPALADLADRPVELRGMVGVDPEDASLAAAWLAGVEFLRRPLRRWITRPDLWCGHPFRMPDRLADGELPMASELADAVEIDVDMEAHPVRGTFLWGTFDGSEYRPFTDFSRDGDEGEHVARYWAWLMARRRAAHDAYRVFRVYCYSQQGENHWMRSYAGRFGGREYAPGVVMPTLAEVNAFLNSGEWVDVFALVKAALAATGSLGLKSVARLAGFSFSEKDVDGRAAVDLFEVALGEGDAASAARRTLERYNADDCYAPAAVRRWLRLGAPGVPPLEY
;
A
#
# COMPACT_ATOMS: atom_id res chain seq x y z
N MET A 1 27.30 -20.65 28.13
CA MET A 1 27.25 -20.06 26.79
C MET A 1 25.80 -19.83 26.44
N THR A 2 25.28 -18.61 26.64
CA THR A 2 23.91 -18.27 26.25
C THR A 2 23.85 -18.21 24.72
N GLY A 3 23.41 -19.30 24.08
CA GLY A 3 23.24 -19.35 22.63
C GLY A 3 22.31 -18.21 22.18
N ALA A 4 22.70 -17.50 21.14
CA ALA A 4 21.84 -16.48 20.55
C ALA A 4 20.52 -17.13 20.10
N ALA A 5 19.38 -16.50 20.41
CA ALA A 5 18.08 -17.00 19.98
C ALA A 5 18.04 -17.14 18.44
N PRO A 6 17.42 -18.21 17.90
CA PRO A 6 17.41 -18.48 16.48
C PRO A 6 16.73 -17.37 15.69
N VAL A 7 17.13 -17.19 14.44
CA VAL A 7 16.51 -16.27 13.50
C VAL A 7 15.24 -16.89 12.97
N THR A 8 14.14 -16.15 13.04
CA THR A 8 12.82 -16.58 12.54
C THR A 8 12.45 -15.85 11.25
N PRO A 9 11.49 -16.36 10.44
CA PRO A 9 10.99 -15.63 9.27
C PRO A 9 10.51 -14.20 9.56
N ALA A 10 9.98 -13.96 10.76
CA ALA A 10 9.55 -12.63 11.19
C ALA A 10 10.73 -11.65 11.31
N ASP A 11 11.92 -12.15 11.67
CA ASP A 11 13.15 -11.36 11.78
C ASP A 11 13.76 -10.98 10.42
N LEU A 12 13.36 -11.69 9.37
CA LEU A 12 13.86 -11.51 8.01
C LEU A 12 13.00 -10.56 7.18
N THR A 13 11.84 -10.12 7.71
CA THR A 13 10.90 -9.24 7.02
C THR A 13 10.58 -7.98 7.80
N GLY A 14 10.49 -6.85 7.08
CA GLY A 14 10.24 -5.54 7.68
C GLY A 14 11.41 -5.03 8.52
N CYS A 15 11.10 -4.38 9.65
CA CYS A 15 12.10 -3.77 10.54
C CYS A 15 12.90 -4.81 11.32
N ARG A 16 14.13 -5.12 10.89
CA ARG A 16 15.04 -6.06 11.58
C ARG A 16 15.42 -5.63 13.00
N ARG A 17 15.48 -4.32 13.26
CA ARG A 17 15.73 -3.77 14.61
C ARG A 17 14.63 -4.18 15.59
N ARG A 18 13.39 -4.31 15.12
CA ARG A 18 12.25 -4.70 15.96
C ARG A 18 12.50 -6.04 16.66
N SER A 19 13.08 -7.01 15.95
CA SER A 19 13.39 -8.32 16.51
C SER A 19 14.42 -8.26 17.66
N VAL A 20 15.43 -7.40 17.55
CA VAL A 20 16.40 -7.15 18.62
C VAL A 20 15.69 -6.58 19.84
N LEU A 21 14.80 -5.61 19.63
CA LEU A 21 14.05 -4.97 20.70
C LEU A 21 13.03 -5.91 21.35
N THR A 22 12.35 -6.75 20.58
CA THR A 22 11.47 -7.80 21.11
C THR A 22 12.25 -8.78 22.00
N ARG A 23 13.48 -9.17 21.62
CA ARG A 23 14.36 -9.97 22.48
C ARG A 23 14.80 -9.22 23.73
N ALA A 24 15.05 -7.92 23.63
CA ALA A 24 15.35 -7.08 24.79
C ALA A 24 14.17 -7.01 25.77
N VAL A 25 12.93 -6.92 25.27
CA VAL A 25 11.70 -7.01 26.09
C VAL A 25 11.61 -8.36 26.79
N ALA A 26 11.79 -9.47 26.05
CA ALA A 26 11.76 -10.81 26.64
C ALA A 26 12.82 -11.01 27.74
N ALA A 27 13.97 -10.32 27.62
CA ALA A 27 15.03 -10.29 28.62
C ALA A 27 14.81 -9.25 29.75
N GLY A 28 13.68 -8.55 29.79
CA GLY A 28 13.38 -7.53 30.80
C GLY A 28 14.21 -6.25 30.69
N ARG A 29 14.88 -6.01 29.55
CA ARG A 29 15.76 -4.85 29.33
C ARG A 29 15.05 -3.64 28.71
N LEU A 30 13.84 -3.83 28.22
CA LEU A 30 13.05 -2.79 27.55
C LEU A 30 11.56 -3.02 27.78
N SER A 31 10.78 -1.95 27.80
CA SER A 31 9.32 -2.01 27.83
C SER A 31 8.75 -1.48 26.51
N PRO A 32 7.84 -2.20 25.84
CA PRO A 32 7.20 -1.73 24.62
C PRO A 32 6.09 -0.72 24.96
N GLU A 33 5.93 0.30 24.12
CA GLU A 33 4.85 1.28 24.24
C GLU A 33 3.66 0.86 23.37
N ILE A 34 2.78 0.03 23.94
CA ILE A 34 1.61 -0.49 23.25
C ILE A 34 0.37 0.30 23.68
N THR A 35 -0.27 0.99 22.75
CA THR A 35 -1.56 1.63 23.00
C THR A 35 -2.68 0.60 23.11
N ALA A 36 -3.78 0.92 23.80
CA ALA A 36 -4.95 0.04 23.89
C ALA A 36 -5.49 -0.37 22.51
N SER A 37 -5.55 0.58 21.56
CA SER A 37 -5.93 0.32 20.17
C SER A 37 -4.92 -0.60 19.45
N GLY A 38 -3.63 -0.40 19.68
CA GLY A 38 -2.59 -1.28 19.15
C GLY A 38 -2.70 -2.71 19.66
N LEU A 39 -3.00 -2.88 20.96
CA LEU A 39 -3.23 -4.19 21.57
C LEU A 39 -4.49 -4.87 21.00
N ALA A 40 -5.61 -4.14 20.90
CA ALA A 40 -6.82 -4.63 20.27
C ALA A 40 -6.58 -5.07 18.81
N GLY A 41 -5.78 -4.29 18.06
CA GLY A 41 -5.35 -4.63 16.71
C GLY A 41 -4.57 -5.95 16.63
N ARG A 42 -3.69 -6.23 17.61
CA ARG A 42 -2.96 -7.51 17.71
C ARG A 42 -3.89 -8.68 17.97
N TYR A 43 -4.79 -8.57 18.94
CA TYR A 43 -5.77 -9.62 19.22
C TYR A 43 -6.69 -9.88 18.04
N ALA A 44 -7.17 -8.83 17.38
CA ALA A 44 -7.97 -8.97 16.17
C ALA A 44 -7.18 -9.63 15.02
N HIS A 45 -5.91 -9.27 14.84
CA HIS A 45 -5.04 -9.93 13.85
C HIS A 45 -4.80 -11.41 14.18
N HIS A 46 -4.53 -11.72 15.44
CA HIS A 46 -4.37 -13.08 15.94
C HIS A 46 -5.64 -13.91 15.74
N GLY A 47 -6.80 -13.40 16.17
CA GLY A 47 -8.11 -14.05 15.99
C GLY A 47 -8.42 -14.30 14.52
N ARG A 48 -8.21 -13.31 13.65
CA ARG A 48 -8.34 -13.50 12.20
C ARG A 48 -7.38 -14.57 11.67
N ARG A 49 -6.12 -14.63 12.12
CA ARG A 49 -5.19 -15.69 11.71
C ARG A 49 -5.72 -17.07 12.12
N MET A 50 -6.23 -17.21 13.33
CA MET A 50 -6.79 -18.49 13.81
C MET A 50 -8.03 -18.91 13.03
N LEU A 51 -8.95 -17.99 12.73
CA LEU A 51 -10.12 -18.29 11.90
C LEU A 51 -9.73 -18.80 10.50
N ARG A 52 -8.69 -18.23 9.88
CA ARG A 52 -8.19 -18.69 8.58
C ARG A 52 -7.60 -20.10 8.65
N ARG A 53 -6.81 -20.37 9.69
CA ARG A 53 -6.26 -21.72 9.93
C ARG A 53 -7.38 -22.72 10.15
N SER A 54 -8.39 -22.39 10.98
CA SER A 54 -9.57 -23.24 11.19
C SER A 54 -10.26 -23.56 9.87
N ALA A 55 -10.55 -22.55 9.05
CA ALA A 55 -11.20 -22.76 7.75
C ALA A 55 -10.41 -23.72 6.83
N VAL A 56 -9.07 -23.67 6.86
CA VAL A 56 -8.23 -24.63 6.14
C VAL A 56 -8.28 -26.01 6.82
N TRP A 57 -8.19 -26.08 8.15
CA TRP A 57 -8.10 -27.33 8.92
C TRP A 57 -9.37 -28.15 8.79
N ASP A 58 -10.52 -27.47 8.75
CA ASP A 58 -11.85 -28.04 8.54
C ASP A 58 -12.03 -28.57 7.11
N ALA A 59 -11.25 -28.05 6.15
CA ALA A 59 -11.28 -28.46 4.75
C ALA A 59 -10.23 -29.52 4.38
N LEU A 60 -9.30 -29.84 5.28
CA LEU A 60 -8.29 -30.89 5.05
C LEU A 60 -8.96 -32.28 4.99
N PRO A 61 -8.35 -33.25 4.27
CA PRO A 61 -8.86 -34.61 4.28
C PRO A 61 -8.87 -35.18 5.70
N THR A 62 -9.84 -36.04 6.02
CA THR A 62 -9.97 -36.75 7.31
C THR A 62 -9.77 -38.26 7.18
N ALA A 63 -9.78 -38.77 5.94
CA ALA A 63 -9.51 -40.17 5.59
C ALA A 63 -9.00 -40.25 4.15
N ALA A 64 -8.42 -41.39 3.78
CA ALA A 64 -8.12 -41.70 2.39
C ALA A 64 -9.42 -41.88 1.59
N ARG A 65 -9.44 -41.44 0.33
CA ARG A 65 -10.56 -41.62 -0.60
C ARG A 65 -10.47 -43.00 -1.26
N LEU A 66 -11.60 -43.48 -1.76
CA LEU A 66 -11.63 -44.72 -2.54
C LEU A 66 -10.73 -44.57 -3.78
N GLY A 67 -9.70 -45.43 -3.88
CA GLY A 67 -8.73 -45.41 -4.98
C GLY A 67 -7.43 -44.65 -4.70
N ASP A 68 -7.32 -43.97 -3.54
CA ASP A 68 -6.06 -43.36 -3.12
C ASP A 68 -5.01 -44.46 -2.87
N ARG A 69 -3.81 -44.26 -3.40
CA ARG A 69 -2.70 -45.22 -3.29
C ARG A 69 -1.85 -45.00 -2.04
N VAL A 70 -2.27 -44.11 -1.15
CA VAL A 70 -1.46 -43.59 -0.04
C VAL A 70 -2.22 -43.73 1.26
N ARG A 71 -1.50 -44.06 2.34
CA ARG A 71 -2.10 -44.17 3.67
C ARG A 71 -2.26 -42.78 4.28
N TYR A 72 -3.50 -42.41 4.58
CA TYR A 72 -3.79 -41.16 5.27
C TYR A 72 -3.38 -41.22 6.76
N SER A 73 -2.74 -40.15 7.24
CA SER A 73 -2.47 -39.90 8.66
C SER A 73 -2.31 -38.39 8.89
N ARG A 74 -2.76 -37.89 10.03
CA ARG A 74 -2.64 -36.48 10.38
C ARG A 74 -2.29 -36.32 11.86
N VAL A 75 -1.40 -35.38 12.13
CA VAL A 75 -1.05 -34.91 13.49
C VAL A 75 -1.25 -33.41 13.53
N ASP A 76 -1.93 -32.92 14.55
CA ASP A 76 -2.09 -31.50 14.83
C ASP A 76 -1.18 -31.14 16.00
N VAL A 77 -0.12 -30.38 15.73
CA VAL A 77 0.87 -29.96 16.73
C VAL A 77 0.25 -28.88 17.61
N ILE A 78 0.44 -29.03 18.91
CA ILE A 78 -0.01 -28.06 19.93
C ILE A 78 1.18 -27.36 20.56
N ASP A 79 1.00 -26.07 20.91
CA ASP A 79 2.05 -25.27 21.53
C ASP A 79 1.99 -25.38 23.06
N ASP A 80 2.46 -26.51 23.58
CA ASP A 80 2.57 -26.81 25.02
C ASP A 80 4.02 -26.75 25.54
N GLY A 81 4.92 -26.18 24.73
CA GLY A 81 6.35 -26.15 24.97
C GLY A 81 7.14 -27.28 24.30
N THR A 82 6.47 -28.27 23.68
CA THR A 82 7.11 -29.43 23.01
C THR A 82 6.80 -29.53 21.52
N ALA A 83 6.36 -28.43 20.91
CA ALA A 83 5.88 -28.40 19.53
C ALA A 83 6.94 -28.84 18.48
N GLU A 84 8.22 -28.57 18.76
CA GLU A 84 9.32 -28.99 17.89
C GLU A 84 9.50 -30.51 17.94
N GLU A 85 9.52 -31.10 19.14
CA GLU A 85 9.60 -32.53 19.36
C GLU A 85 8.41 -33.26 18.73
N GLN A 86 7.18 -32.76 18.94
CA GLN A 86 5.97 -33.30 18.29
C GLN A 86 6.08 -33.28 16.77
N THR A 87 6.67 -32.22 16.20
CA THR A 87 6.87 -32.10 14.75
C THR A 87 7.87 -33.14 14.25
N LEU A 88 9.01 -33.29 14.94
CA LEU A 88 10.05 -34.25 14.58
C LEU A 88 9.57 -35.71 14.72
N GLU A 89 8.82 -36.02 15.78
CA GLU A 89 8.19 -37.33 15.98
C GLU A 89 7.18 -37.65 14.86
N ALA A 90 6.36 -36.67 14.47
CA ALA A 90 5.41 -36.84 13.37
C ALA A 90 6.13 -37.04 12.02
N ILE A 91 7.24 -36.33 11.77
CA ILE A 91 8.08 -36.54 10.59
C ILE A 91 8.68 -37.96 10.61
N ALA A 92 9.24 -38.39 11.74
CA ALA A 92 9.85 -39.71 11.91
C ALA A 92 8.83 -40.86 11.78
N ALA A 93 7.58 -40.64 12.20
CA ALA A 93 6.48 -41.57 11.99
C ALA A 93 5.97 -41.58 10.53
N GLY A 94 6.44 -40.65 9.69
CA GLY A 94 6.04 -40.54 8.29
C GLY A 94 4.60 -40.05 8.11
N VAL A 95 4.13 -39.17 9.01
CA VAL A 95 2.77 -38.62 9.00
C VAL A 95 2.47 -37.86 7.70
N ARG A 96 1.27 -38.05 7.13
CA ARG A 96 0.92 -37.46 5.82
C ARG A 96 0.74 -35.95 5.88
N LEU A 97 0.04 -35.48 6.92
CA LEU A 97 -0.25 -34.08 7.16
C LEU A 97 0.11 -33.71 8.60
N ILE A 98 1.03 -32.76 8.77
CA ILE A 98 1.39 -32.24 10.09
C ILE A 98 0.95 -30.78 10.12
N THR A 99 0.04 -30.43 11.02
CA THR A 99 -0.47 -29.05 11.11
C THR A 99 0.16 -28.32 12.29
N GLY A 100 0.41 -27.02 12.15
CA GLY A 100 1.02 -26.20 13.20
C GLY A 100 2.48 -26.57 13.52
N ALA A 101 3.19 -27.13 12.55
CA ALA A 101 4.56 -27.63 12.73
C ALA A 101 5.55 -26.52 13.12
N ARG A 102 6.51 -26.89 13.96
CA ARG A 102 7.63 -26.06 14.41
C ARG A 102 8.94 -26.79 14.09
N LEU A 103 9.84 -26.10 13.39
CA LEU A 103 11.15 -26.61 13.02
C LEU A 103 12.22 -25.66 13.57
N ALA A 104 13.31 -26.19 14.11
CA ALA A 104 14.49 -25.41 14.44
C ALA A 104 15.77 -26.20 14.18
N ASP A 105 16.84 -25.49 13.89
CA ASP A 105 18.19 -26.04 13.81
C ASP A 105 19.21 -24.92 14.07
N GLY A 106 19.75 -24.93 15.30
CA GLY A 106 20.77 -24.01 15.78
C GLY A 106 20.38 -22.54 15.57
N GLY A 107 20.83 -21.95 14.46
CA GLY A 107 20.64 -20.54 14.12
C GLY A 107 19.30 -20.19 13.45
N LEU A 108 18.48 -21.16 13.03
CA LEU A 108 17.19 -20.92 12.36
C LEU A 108 16.05 -21.60 13.11
N ALA A 109 14.88 -20.95 13.15
CA ALA A 109 13.64 -21.54 13.63
C ALA A 109 12.44 -21.04 12.81
N CYS A 110 11.44 -21.88 12.62
CA CYS A 110 10.27 -21.56 11.82
C CYS A 110 9.01 -22.29 12.31
N ASP A 111 7.97 -21.50 12.59
CA ASP A 111 6.59 -21.99 12.68
C ASP A 111 6.01 -22.01 11.27
N ILE A 112 5.59 -23.18 10.80
CA ILE A 112 4.94 -23.36 9.50
C ILE A 112 3.53 -23.89 9.70
N ASP A 113 2.59 -23.41 8.89
CA ASP A 113 1.18 -23.74 9.08
C ASP A 113 0.92 -25.24 8.80
N LEU A 114 1.55 -25.81 7.77
CA LEU A 114 1.39 -27.20 7.36
C LEU A 114 2.71 -27.79 6.81
N LEU A 115 2.98 -29.05 7.12
CA LEU A 115 3.91 -29.91 6.37
C LEU A 115 3.12 -31.02 5.68
N VAL A 116 3.33 -31.16 4.38
CA VAL A 116 2.60 -32.09 3.52
C VAL A 116 3.58 -33.10 2.95
N ARG A 117 3.42 -34.37 3.26
CA ARG A 117 4.25 -35.43 2.69
C ARG A 117 3.90 -35.68 1.22
N CYS A 118 4.91 -35.75 0.36
CA CYS A 118 4.77 -35.71 -1.10
C CYS A 118 4.97 -37.05 -1.81
N ASP A 119 5.70 -37.99 -1.21
CA ASP A 119 5.93 -39.33 -1.80
C ASP A 119 4.69 -40.23 -1.67
N THR A 120 4.73 -41.45 -2.18
CA THR A 120 3.61 -42.40 -2.11
C THR A 120 3.79 -43.51 -1.08
N ASP A 121 4.93 -43.56 -0.40
CA ASP A 121 5.28 -44.66 0.50
C ASP A 121 4.58 -44.53 1.86
N ALA A 122 4.56 -45.63 2.62
CA ALA A 122 4.13 -45.65 4.01
C ALA A 122 5.34 -45.76 4.95
N GLY A 123 5.30 -45.07 6.09
CA GLY A 123 6.42 -45.03 7.06
C GLY A 123 7.61 -44.19 6.55
N LEU A 124 8.66 -44.03 7.35
CA LEU A 124 9.84 -43.27 6.95
C LEU A 124 10.70 -44.09 5.97
N THR A 125 10.83 -43.60 4.74
CA THR A 125 11.67 -44.18 3.68
C THR A 125 12.67 -43.14 3.20
N PRO A 126 13.78 -43.53 2.51
CA PRO A 126 14.70 -42.56 1.90
C PRO A 126 14.04 -41.64 0.86
N ALA A 127 12.85 -41.99 0.35
CA ALA A 127 12.06 -41.16 -0.55
C ALA A 127 11.14 -40.17 0.19
N THR A 128 11.07 -40.24 1.53
CA THR A 128 10.18 -39.40 2.32
C THR A 128 10.54 -37.94 2.16
N SER A 129 9.54 -37.16 1.72
CA SER A 129 9.74 -35.73 1.48
C SER A 129 8.52 -34.92 1.90
N TYR A 130 8.76 -33.75 2.48
CA TYR A 130 7.75 -32.83 2.97
C TYR A 130 7.85 -31.50 2.26
N MET A 131 6.69 -31.01 1.80
CA MET A 131 6.48 -29.66 1.30
C MET A 131 5.95 -28.78 2.45
N PRO A 132 6.63 -27.68 2.79
CA PRO A 132 6.08 -26.69 3.71
C PRO A 132 5.00 -25.85 3.01
N VAL A 133 3.90 -25.61 3.71
CA VAL A 133 2.76 -24.85 3.19
C VAL A 133 2.36 -23.75 4.18
N ALA A 134 2.26 -22.51 3.68
CA ALA A 134 1.82 -21.36 4.46
C ALA A 134 0.37 -20.96 4.16
N VAL A 135 -0.39 -20.60 5.19
CA VAL A 135 -1.76 -20.08 5.07
C VAL A 135 -1.74 -18.55 5.19
N THR A 136 -2.27 -17.87 4.18
CA THR A 136 -2.18 -16.41 4.05
C THR A 136 -3.54 -15.75 3.79
N ALA A 137 -3.69 -14.51 4.26
CA ALA A 137 -4.86 -13.69 3.96
C ALA A 137 -4.87 -13.17 2.52
N HIS A 138 -3.73 -13.21 1.84
CA HIS A 138 -3.52 -12.51 0.57
C HIS A 138 -3.95 -13.37 -0.64
N THR A 139 -4.15 -12.69 -1.77
CA THR A 139 -4.32 -13.36 -3.07
C THR A 139 -2.98 -13.92 -3.55
N ILE A 140 -2.89 -15.25 -3.61
CA ILE A 140 -1.65 -15.99 -3.90
C ILE A 140 -1.41 -16.29 -5.38
N ALA A 141 -2.41 -16.05 -6.23
CA ALA A 141 -2.29 -16.32 -7.66
C ALA A 141 -3.16 -15.38 -8.51
N ARG A 142 -2.74 -15.19 -9.76
CA ARG A 142 -3.53 -14.53 -10.81
C ARG A 142 -3.53 -15.40 -12.07
N ARG A 143 -4.54 -15.24 -12.92
CA ARG A 143 -4.55 -15.90 -14.24
C ARG A 143 -3.38 -15.39 -15.09
N THR A 144 -2.78 -16.28 -15.86
CA THR A 144 -1.84 -15.90 -16.92
C THR A 144 -2.58 -15.26 -18.09
N ALA A 145 -1.83 -14.68 -19.04
CA ALA A 145 -2.40 -14.15 -20.27
C ALA A 145 -3.17 -15.23 -21.05
N PRO A 146 -4.20 -14.86 -21.84
CA PRO A 146 -4.92 -15.79 -22.70
C PRO A 146 -3.95 -16.53 -23.64
N GLY A 147 -4.11 -17.85 -23.77
CA GLY A 147 -3.27 -18.69 -24.64
C GLY A 147 -2.00 -19.26 -23.99
N ALA A 148 -1.69 -18.91 -22.73
CA ALA A 148 -0.58 -19.55 -22.01
C ALA A 148 -0.90 -21.00 -21.63
N ALA A 149 -0.04 -21.93 -22.04
CA ALA A 149 -0.15 -23.35 -21.71
C ALA A 149 -0.14 -23.58 -20.18
N PRO A 150 -0.96 -24.52 -19.64
CA PRO A 150 -0.90 -24.90 -18.23
C PRO A 150 0.51 -25.32 -17.83
N GLY A 151 1.00 -24.87 -16.67
CA GLY A 151 2.34 -25.20 -16.18
C GLY A 151 3.49 -24.41 -16.80
N SER A 152 3.27 -23.59 -17.84
CA SER A 152 4.31 -22.72 -18.42
C SER A 152 4.94 -21.76 -17.40
N ALA A 153 4.16 -21.37 -16.40
CA ALA A 153 4.63 -20.55 -15.29
C ALA A 153 5.20 -21.37 -14.13
N GLY A 154 5.38 -22.70 -14.25
CA GLY A 154 5.86 -23.60 -13.19
C GLY A 154 5.03 -23.55 -11.91
N VAL A 155 3.70 -23.54 -12.06
CA VAL A 155 2.75 -23.49 -10.95
C VAL A 155 1.85 -24.72 -11.01
N GLY A 156 1.83 -25.47 -9.90
CA GLY A 156 0.90 -26.56 -9.66
C GLY A 156 -0.24 -26.12 -8.73
N VAL A 157 -1.36 -26.81 -8.80
CA VAL A 157 -2.50 -26.61 -7.90
C VAL A 157 -3.00 -27.96 -7.40
N VAL A 158 -3.28 -28.03 -6.11
CA VAL A 158 -3.98 -29.15 -5.49
C VAL A 158 -5.12 -28.60 -4.62
N ASP A 159 -6.28 -29.25 -4.65
CA ASP A 159 -7.38 -28.88 -3.77
C ASP A 159 -7.01 -29.20 -2.32
N VAL A 160 -7.36 -28.31 -1.38
CA VAL A 160 -7.04 -28.48 0.05
C VAL A 160 -7.61 -29.78 0.60
N ALA A 161 -8.81 -30.17 0.15
CA ALA A 161 -9.44 -31.44 0.52
C ALA A 161 -8.70 -32.69 0.02
N ALA A 162 -7.75 -32.55 -0.90
CA ALA A 162 -6.92 -33.61 -1.46
C ALA A 162 -5.43 -33.46 -1.10
N LEU A 163 -5.10 -32.53 -0.21
CA LEU A 163 -3.72 -32.21 0.14
C LEU A 163 -3.04 -33.44 0.78
N GLY A 164 -1.84 -33.78 0.29
CA GLY A 164 -1.12 -35.00 0.68
C GLY A 164 -1.67 -36.30 0.07
N LEU A 165 -2.86 -36.29 -0.54
CA LEU A 165 -3.45 -37.46 -1.19
C LEU A 165 -3.21 -37.47 -2.70
N SER A 166 -3.12 -36.29 -3.31
CA SER A 166 -2.97 -36.11 -4.76
C SER A 166 -1.76 -35.26 -5.11
N ALA A 167 -1.15 -35.54 -6.26
CA ALA A 167 -0.09 -34.71 -6.81
C ALA A 167 -0.64 -33.37 -7.35
N PRO A 168 0.11 -32.26 -7.23
CA PRO A 168 -0.28 -30.98 -7.82
C PRO A 168 -0.42 -31.07 -9.34
N VAL A 169 -1.49 -30.48 -9.88
CA VAL A 169 -1.75 -30.45 -11.33
C VAL A 169 -1.25 -29.12 -11.91
N PRO A 170 -0.55 -29.12 -13.06
CA PRO A 170 -0.11 -27.89 -13.72
C PRO A 170 -1.28 -26.93 -14.01
N ALA A 171 -1.12 -25.64 -13.67
CA ALA A 171 -2.16 -24.64 -13.84
C ALA A 171 -1.70 -23.44 -14.66
N SER A 172 -2.62 -22.81 -15.40
CA SER A 172 -2.40 -21.52 -16.10
C SER A 172 -2.51 -20.34 -15.12
N LEU A 173 -1.71 -20.39 -14.06
CA LEU A 173 -1.67 -19.39 -12.99
C LEU A 173 -0.25 -18.84 -12.82
N ARG A 174 -0.16 -17.58 -12.40
CA ARG A 174 1.08 -16.95 -11.94
C ARG A 174 0.98 -16.73 -10.43
N HIS A 175 1.95 -17.27 -9.70
CA HIS A 175 2.09 -17.06 -8.27
C HIS A 175 2.32 -15.58 -7.91
N ARG A 176 1.71 -15.16 -6.79
CA ARG A 176 1.94 -13.88 -6.13
C ARG A 176 2.39 -14.13 -4.70
N SER A 177 3.63 -13.75 -4.40
CA SER A 177 4.18 -13.81 -3.06
C SER A 177 3.91 -12.54 -2.25
N SER A 178 3.70 -12.74 -0.96
CA SER A 178 4.01 -11.74 0.08
C SER A 178 5.40 -12.05 0.64
N PRO A 179 6.26 -11.04 0.91
CA PRO A 179 7.59 -11.29 1.48
C PRO A 179 7.56 -12.14 2.76
N ALA A 180 6.62 -11.87 3.67
CA ALA A 180 6.49 -12.61 4.93
C ALA A 180 6.18 -14.10 4.72
N ASP A 181 5.26 -14.40 3.80
CA ASP A 181 4.87 -15.79 3.53
C ASP A 181 5.97 -16.54 2.78
N SER A 182 6.66 -15.88 1.84
CA SER A 182 7.81 -16.47 1.13
C SER A 182 8.97 -16.78 2.06
N GLN A 183 9.30 -15.90 3.01
CA GLN A 183 10.35 -16.19 4.00
C GLN A 183 9.96 -17.38 4.89
N ARG A 184 8.67 -17.49 5.29
CA ARG A 184 8.21 -18.61 6.13
C ARG A 184 8.41 -19.96 5.43
N VAL A 185 7.92 -20.12 4.20
CA VAL A 185 8.08 -21.40 3.49
C VAL A 185 9.54 -21.67 3.10
N ALA A 186 10.33 -20.63 2.79
CA ALA A 186 11.75 -20.80 2.45
C ALA A 186 12.58 -21.28 3.64
N VAL A 187 12.41 -20.67 4.83
CA VAL A 187 13.12 -21.11 6.04
C VAL A 187 12.70 -22.53 6.42
N ALA A 188 11.39 -22.84 6.39
CA ALA A 188 10.90 -24.19 6.66
C ALA A 188 11.50 -25.21 5.66
N HIS A 189 11.59 -24.86 4.37
CA HIS A 189 12.19 -25.72 3.36
C HIS A 189 13.67 -25.99 3.64
N VAL A 190 14.46 -24.95 3.97
CA VAL A 190 15.88 -25.11 4.35
C VAL A 190 16.04 -26.00 5.59
N LEU A 191 15.17 -25.84 6.60
CA LEU A 191 15.20 -26.68 7.79
C LEU A 191 14.88 -28.15 7.47
N LEU A 192 13.91 -28.40 6.59
CA LEU A 192 13.58 -29.75 6.10
C LEU A 192 14.72 -30.36 5.27
N ASP A 193 15.42 -29.55 4.49
CA ASP A 193 16.54 -29.98 3.64
C ASP A 193 17.73 -30.43 4.50
N ARG A 194 18.01 -29.72 5.59
CA ARG A 194 19.06 -30.08 6.56
C ARG A 194 18.81 -31.43 7.24
N ILE A 195 17.56 -31.79 7.48
CA ILE A 195 17.20 -33.11 8.03
C ILE A 195 16.95 -34.17 6.93
N GLY A 196 17.16 -33.82 5.65
CA GLY A 196 17.13 -34.73 4.51
C GLY A 196 15.73 -35.12 4.01
N VAL A 197 14.69 -34.34 4.34
CA VAL A 197 13.30 -34.63 3.93
C VAL A 197 12.60 -33.48 3.20
N ALA A 198 13.34 -32.56 2.57
CA ALA A 198 12.73 -31.53 1.74
C ALA A 198 12.21 -32.08 0.39
N SER A 199 11.06 -31.61 -0.08
CA SER A 199 10.46 -32.06 -1.34
C SER A 199 10.91 -31.30 -2.60
N GLY A 200 11.75 -30.28 -2.47
CA GLY A 200 12.05 -29.33 -3.56
C GLY A 200 10.90 -28.36 -3.90
N SER A 201 9.74 -28.48 -3.25
CA SER A 201 8.56 -27.63 -3.51
C SER A 201 8.09 -26.91 -2.25
N VAL A 202 7.38 -25.80 -2.42
CA VAL A 202 6.69 -25.03 -1.36
C VAL A 202 5.26 -24.71 -1.76
N GLY A 203 4.35 -24.61 -0.78
CA GLY A 203 2.93 -24.35 -1.01
C GLY A 203 2.36 -23.11 -0.33
N PHE A 204 1.28 -22.57 -0.90
CA PHE A 204 0.55 -21.43 -0.37
C PHE A 204 -0.95 -21.67 -0.45
N ILE A 205 -1.68 -21.35 0.61
CA ILE A 205 -3.15 -21.38 0.66
C ILE A 205 -3.66 -19.98 1.00
N GLY A 206 -4.45 -19.38 0.11
CA GLY A 206 -4.81 -17.96 0.16
C GLY A 206 -6.31 -17.69 0.30
N GLY A 207 -6.64 -16.65 1.06
CA GLY A 207 -8.01 -16.21 1.30
C GLY A 207 -8.58 -15.17 0.33
N GLY A 208 -7.75 -14.60 -0.53
CA GLY A 208 -8.16 -13.50 -1.42
C GLY A 208 -9.19 -13.91 -2.48
N THR A 209 -9.80 -12.95 -3.18
CA THR A 209 -10.90 -13.17 -4.16
C THR A 209 -10.44 -13.66 -5.55
N GLY A 210 -9.26 -14.28 -5.64
CA GLY A 210 -8.62 -14.67 -6.90
C GLY A 210 -8.90 -16.12 -7.35
N PRO A 211 -8.38 -16.52 -8.53
CA PRO A 211 -8.33 -17.91 -8.94
C PRO A 211 -7.40 -18.67 -7.97
N ALA A 212 -7.94 -19.61 -7.19
CA ALA A 212 -7.32 -20.22 -5.97
C ALA A 212 -7.50 -19.44 -4.66
N GLY A 213 -8.52 -18.58 -4.61
CA GLY A 213 -9.00 -17.91 -3.41
C GLY A 213 -9.89 -18.75 -2.50
N GLY A 214 -10.25 -18.18 -1.34
CA GLY A 214 -11.23 -18.78 -0.42
C GLY A 214 -10.73 -20.00 0.35
N TYR A 215 -9.42 -20.20 0.50
CA TYR A 215 -8.81 -21.29 1.28
C TYR A 215 -9.11 -22.71 0.77
N THR A 216 -9.57 -22.85 -0.48
CA THR A 216 -9.94 -24.16 -1.06
C THR A 216 -8.84 -24.84 -1.85
N ARG A 217 -7.80 -24.10 -2.22
CA ARG A 217 -6.71 -24.57 -3.10
C ARG A 217 -5.34 -24.21 -2.54
N CYS A 218 -4.40 -25.13 -2.68
CA CYS A 218 -2.98 -24.93 -2.44
C CYS A 218 -2.27 -24.72 -3.77
N VAL A 219 -1.62 -23.56 -3.90
CA VAL A 219 -0.74 -23.24 -5.03
C VAL A 219 0.66 -23.73 -4.68
N VAL A 220 1.23 -24.58 -5.53
CA VAL A 220 2.55 -25.18 -5.34
C VAL A 220 3.51 -24.61 -6.37
N ILE A 221 4.70 -24.26 -5.90
CA ILE A 221 5.81 -23.79 -6.75
C ILE A 221 7.11 -24.47 -6.33
N ASP A 222 8.09 -24.42 -7.22
CA ASP A 222 9.46 -24.82 -6.93
C ASP A 222 10.08 -23.92 -5.85
N ALA A 223 10.82 -24.53 -4.91
CA ALA A 223 11.49 -23.84 -3.82
C ALA A 223 12.56 -22.84 -4.32
N ASP A 224 13.20 -23.08 -5.47
CA ASP A 224 14.20 -22.19 -6.08
C ASP A 224 13.66 -20.79 -6.37
N ARG A 225 12.33 -20.61 -6.37
CA ARG A 225 11.69 -19.31 -6.55
C ARG A 225 11.68 -18.44 -5.30
N VAL A 226 11.82 -19.04 -4.12
CA VAL A 226 11.79 -18.33 -2.83
C VAL A 226 13.16 -18.30 -2.15
N LEU A 227 14.02 -19.30 -2.40
CA LEU A 227 15.34 -19.42 -1.78
C LEU A 227 16.27 -18.21 -2.04
N PRO A 228 16.39 -17.65 -3.27
CA PRO A 228 17.23 -16.46 -3.48
C PRO A 228 16.79 -15.23 -2.66
N GLY A 229 15.49 -15.15 -2.34
CA GLY A 229 14.96 -14.12 -1.46
C GLY A 229 15.38 -14.30 -0.01
N LEU A 230 15.47 -15.56 0.45
CA LEU A 230 15.97 -15.91 1.78
C LEU A 230 17.47 -15.67 1.89
N GLU A 231 18.27 -16.09 0.91
CA GLU A 231 19.72 -15.86 0.89
C GLU A 231 20.06 -14.38 0.98
N ARG A 232 19.41 -13.54 0.15
CA ARG A 232 19.55 -12.08 0.25
C ARG A 232 19.16 -11.58 1.64
N ALA A 233 18.06 -12.08 2.20
CA ALA A 233 17.66 -11.68 3.54
C ALA A 233 18.70 -12.09 4.60
N LEU A 234 19.26 -13.28 4.55
CA LEU A 234 20.26 -13.73 5.52
C LEU A 234 21.59 -12.97 5.37
N SER A 235 21.92 -12.49 4.17
CA SER A 235 23.14 -11.71 3.92
C SER A 235 23.12 -10.29 4.52
N VAL A 236 21.93 -9.74 4.81
CA VAL A 236 21.81 -8.40 5.40
C VAL A 236 22.01 -8.50 6.92
N SER A 237 23.02 -7.79 7.44
CA SER A 237 23.24 -7.71 8.89
C SER A 237 22.04 -7.09 9.62
N VAL A 238 21.77 -7.56 10.82
CA VAL A 238 20.80 -6.90 11.70
C VAL A 238 21.37 -5.54 12.12
N PRO A 239 20.65 -4.44 11.91
CA PRO A 239 21.20 -3.11 12.17
C PRO A 239 21.39 -2.88 13.67
N GLU A 240 22.59 -2.43 14.05
CA GLU A 240 22.95 -2.10 15.43
C GLU A 240 22.29 -0.82 15.93
N VAL A 241 21.96 0.07 15.00
CA VAL A 241 21.26 1.34 15.24
C VAL A 241 19.91 1.34 14.53
N PRO A 242 18.89 2.03 15.07
CA PRO A 242 17.62 2.13 14.38
C PRO A 242 17.77 2.88 13.04
N VAL A 243 16.91 2.51 12.09
CA VAL A 243 16.67 3.27 10.86
C VAL A 243 15.15 3.41 10.76
N ARG A 244 14.67 4.62 10.49
CA ARG A 244 13.23 4.85 10.32
C ARG A 244 12.71 4.11 9.09
N VAL A 245 11.67 3.28 9.24
CA VAL A 245 11.01 2.54 8.15
C VAL A 245 9.49 2.77 8.18
N LYS A 246 8.76 2.27 7.18
CA LYS A 246 7.29 2.48 7.09
C LYS A 246 6.54 1.86 8.28
N GLU A 247 7.01 0.72 8.82
CA GLU A 247 6.37 0.08 9.98
C GLU A 247 6.48 0.91 11.26
N CYS A 248 7.36 1.92 11.32
CA CYS A 248 7.56 2.74 12.51
C CYS A 248 6.29 3.50 12.95
N VAL A 249 5.33 3.75 12.06
CA VAL A 249 4.10 4.52 12.37
C VAL A 249 3.24 3.83 13.44
N THR A 250 3.22 2.49 13.43
CA THR A 250 2.41 1.68 14.36
C THR A 250 3.28 0.80 15.27
N CYS A 251 4.59 1.05 15.29
CA CYS A 251 5.55 0.24 16.04
C CYS A 251 5.53 0.60 17.53
N GLU A 252 5.47 -0.42 18.38
CA GLU A 252 5.54 -0.28 19.85
C GLU A 252 6.89 0.23 20.36
N PHE A 253 7.92 0.20 19.52
CA PHE A 253 9.26 0.70 19.83
C PHE A 253 9.55 2.04 19.17
N HIS A 254 8.53 2.68 18.58
CA HIS A 254 8.71 3.91 17.81
C HIS A 254 9.45 4.98 18.62
N ASN A 255 8.99 5.29 19.83
CA ASN A 255 9.56 6.35 20.65
C ASN A 255 10.98 6.00 21.14
N HIS A 256 11.24 4.75 21.50
CA HIS A 256 12.57 4.27 21.83
C HIS A 256 13.56 4.49 20.68
N CYS A 257 13.24 3.94 19.49
CA CYS A 257 14.07 4.12 18.30
C CYS A 257 14.20 5.59 17.90
N ARG A 258 13.12 6.37 17.99
CA ARG A 258 13.11 7.80 17.65
C ARG A 258 14.01 8.60 18.59
N GLY A 259 14.06 8.25 19.87
CA GLY A 259 14.99 8.86 20.83
C GLY A 259 16.44 8.63 20.43
N GLU A 260 16.82 7.40 20.09
CA GLU A 260 18.17 7.08 19.59
C GLU A 260 18.51 7.85 18.30
N LEU A 261 17.57 7.89 17.34
CA LEU A 261 17.75 8.62 16.08
C LEU A 261 17.97 10.12 16.29
N LEU A 262 17.18 10.74 17.19
CA LEU A 262 17.31 12.15 17.53
C LEU A 262 18.64 12.45 18.22
N ALA A 263 19.06 11.61 19.17
CA ALA A 263 20.33 11.79 19.88
C ALA A 263 21.56 11.75 18.94
N ARG A 264 21.45 11.04 17.82
CA ARG A 264 22.50 10.92 16.80
C ARG A 264 22.33 11.90 15.63
N ALA A 265 21.23 12.65 15.61
CA ALA A 265 20.78 13.42 14.45
C ALA A 265 20.81 12.60 13.14
N ASP A 266 20.38 11.34 13.19
CA ASP A 266 20.49 10.39 12.08
C ASP A 266 19.68 10.85 10.85
N ILE A 267 20.23 10.68 9.63
CA ILE A 267 19.55 11.10 8.39
C ILE A 267 18.17 10.49 8.21
N SER A 268 17.90 9.30 8.78
CA SER A 268 16.63 8.61 8.59
C SER A 268 15.44 9.30 9.27
N LEU A 269 15.69 10.28 10.13
CA LEU A 269 14.66 11.19 10.61
C LEU A 269 13.94 11.88 9.45
N MET A 270 14.68 12.26 8.40
CA MET A 270 14.16 12.88 7.17
C MET A 270 14.07 11.89 6.00
N LEU A 271 15.07 11.01 5.84
CA LEU A 271 15.23 10.05 4.75
C LEU A 271 14.99 8.59 5.23
N PRO A 272 13.73 8.19 5.51
CA PRO A 272 13.40 6.86 5.96
C PRO A 272 13.68 5.77 4.92
N GLY A 273 13.96 4.57 5.42
CA GLY A 273 14.22 3.36 4.67
C GLY A 273 15.45 3.52 3.80
N ASP A 274 15.33 3.02 2.58
CA ASP A 274 16.45 2.96 1.64
C ASP A 274 16.81 4.33 1.05
N ARG A 275 15.99 5.38 1.29
CA ARG A 275 16.27 6.74 0.78
C ARG A 275 17.58 7.30 1.29
N GLY A 276 17.99 6.93 2.51
CA GLY A 276 19.26 7.34 3.08
C GLY A 276 20.44 6.48 2.65
N THR A 277 20.23 5.31 2.03
CA THR A 277 21.31 4.33 1.79
C THR A 277 22.42 4.91 0.91
N ALA A 278 22.07 5.56 -0.20
CA ALA A 278 23.06 6.17 -1.09
C ALA A 278 23.88 7.27 -0.39
N TRP A 279 23.28 8.03 0.54
CA TRP A 279 24.00 9.00 1.35
C TRP A 279 24.96 8.33 2.36
N ARG A 280 24.54 7.24 2.99
CA ARG A 280 25.42 6.46 3.90
C ARG A 280 26.59 5.82 3.16
N ASP A 281 26.37 5.32 1.96
CA ASP A 281 27.45 4.77 1.11
C ASP A 281 28.49 5.86 0.75
N LEU A 282 28.08 7.13 0.76
CA LEU A 282 28.96 8.30 0.60
C LEU A 282 29.52 8.83 1.94
N GLY A 283 29.26 8.16 3.07
CA GLY A 283 29.72 8.55 4.40
C GLY A 283 28.90 9.65 5.09
N VAL A 284 27.69 9.93 4.59
CA VAL A 284 26.79 10.95 5.16
C VAL A 284 25.69 10.26 5.98
N ASP A 285 25.93 10.11 7.28
CA ASP A 285 25.03 9.38 8.19
C ASP A 285 24.13 10.28 9.07
N THR A 286 24.42 11.60 9.13
CA THR A 286 23.68 12.54 9.99
C THR A 286 23.05 13.70 9.21
N LEU A 287 21.96 14.26 9.72
CA LEU A 287 21.29 15.44 9.16
C LEU A 287 22.20 16.67 9.10
N PRO A 288 23.02 16.99 10.12
CA PRO A 288 24.02 18.07 10.01
C PRO A 288 25.01 17.84 8.87
N ALA A 289 25.57 16.63 8.75
CA ALA A 289 26.52 16.33 7.67
C ALA A 289 25.88 16.45 6.28
N LEU A 290 24.60 16.10 6.14
CA LEU A 290 23.85 16.28 4.90
C LEU A 290 23.53 17.76 4.65
N ALA A 291 23.18 18.52 5.69
CA ALA A 291 22.88 19.95 5.61
C ALA A 291 24.11 20.78 5.23
N ASP A 292 25.31 20.40 5.68
CA ASP A 292 26.58 21.05 5.33
C ASP A 292 26.87 21.01 3.82
N LEU A 293 26.20 20.12 3.07
CA LEU A 293 26.31 20.04 1.62
C LEU A 293 25.37 21.01 0.89
N ALA A 294 24.46 21.68 1.59
CA ALA A 294 23.47 22.58 0.99
C ALA A 294 24.13 23.76 0.26
N ASP A 295 25.24 24.27 0.80
CA ASP A 295 26.01 25.38 0.22
C ASP A 295 26.93 24.93 -0.94
N ARG A 296 26.94 23.63 -1.28
CA ARG A 296 27.77 23.01 -2.31
C ARG A 296 26.93 22.29 -3.38
N PRO A 297 25.91 22.96 -3.95
CA PRO A 297 24.95 22.39 -4.90
C PRO A 297 25.60 21.77 -6.15
N VAL A 298 26.74 22.32 -6.59
CA VAL A 298 27.44 21.90 -7.81
C VAL A 298 28.09 20.53 -7.61
N GLU A 299 28.57 20.25 -6.40
CA GLU A 299 29.21 18.97 -6.09
C GLU A 299 28.20 17.83 -6.01
N LEU A 300 26.95 18.15 -5.68
CA LEU A 300 25.84 17.20 -5.68
C LEU A 300 25.33 16.88 -7.09
N ARG A 301 25.62 17.73 -8.09
CA ARG A 301 25.15 17.51 -9.46
C ARG A 301 25.87 16.31 -10.09
N GLY A 302 25.08 15.33 -10.52
CA GLY A 302 25.59 14.14 -11.21
C GLY A 302 25.99 13.00 -10.27
N MET A 303 25.84 13.17 -8.94
CA MET A 303 25.92 12.04 -8.02
C MET A 303 24.78 11.06 -8.30
N VAL A 304 25.12 9.78 -8.39
CA VAL A 304 24.16 8.71 -8.73
C VAL A 304 23.48 8.23 -7.45
N GLY A 305 22.15 8.14 -7.48
CA GLY A 305 21.36 7.52 -6.40
C GLY A 305 20.98 8.45 -5.25
N VAL A 306 21.37 9.72 -5.29
CA VAL A 306 20.97 10.74 -4.31
C VAL A 306 20.14 11.85 -4.96
N ASP A 307 19.27 12.50 -4.18
CA ASP A 307 18.56 13.71 -4.62
C ASP A 307 19.34 14.95 -4.12
N PRO A 308 19.84 15.83 -5.02
CA PRO A 308 20.55 17.04 -4.62
C PRO A 308 19.75 17.96 -3.69
N GLU A 309 18.42 17.87 -3.69
CA GLU A 309 17.56 18.66 -2.79
C GLU A 309 17.58 18.16 -1.35
N ASP A 310 18.05 16.94 -1.09
CA ASP A 310 18.13 16.35 0.25
C ASP A 310 19.00 17.20 1.19
N ALA A 311 20.08 17.80 0.69
CA ALA A 311 20.95 18.67 1.48
C ALA A 311 20.23 19.92 1.98
N SER A 312 19.58 20.67 1.09
CA SER A 312 18.79 21.85 1.44
C SER A 312 17.58 21.48 2.33
N LEU A 313 16.96 20.32 2.09
CA LEU A 313 15.88 19.81 2.95
C LEU A 313 16.37 19.45 4.35
N ALA A 314 17.59 18.90 4.49
CA ALA A 314 18.19 18.64 5.80
C ALA A 314 18.46 19.94 6.55
N ALA A 315 18.99 20.97 5.87
CA ALA A 315 19.18 22.29 6.45
C ALA A 315 17.85 22.92 6.89
N ALA A 316 16.80 22.83 6.05
CA ALA A 316 15.46 23.29 6.40
C ALA A 316 14.87 22.51 7.59
N TRP A 317 15.05 21.20 7.64
CA TRP A 317 14.60 20.37 8.76
C TRP A 317 15.23 20.83 10.08
N LEU A 318 16.55 21.08 10.09
CA LEU A 318 17.27 21.57 11.26
C LEU A 318 16.81 22.98 11.68
N ALA A 319 16.42 23.81 10.73
CA ALA A 319 15.86 25.14 10.96
C ALA A 319 14.36 25.15 11.33
N GLY A 320 13.69 23.99 11.36
CA GLY A 320 12.24 23.91 11.59
C GLY A 320 11.39 24.44 10.42
N VAL A 321 11.96 24.50 9.22
CA VAL A 321 11.29 24.92 7.99
C VAL A 321 10.73 23.68 7.28
N GLU A 322 9.41 23.65 7.07
CA GLU A 322 8.74 22.49 6.49
C GLU A 322 8.77 22.44 4.96
N PHE A 323 8.82 23.61 4.31
CA PHE A 323 8.68 23.74 2.86
C PHE A 323 9.73 24.69 2.28
N LEU A 324 10.26 24.30 1.13
CA LEU A 324 11.15 25.12 0.30
C LEU A 324 10.56 25.24 -1.10
N ARG A 325 10.64 26.44 -1.67
CA ARG A 325 10.11 26.75 -2.99
C ARG A 325 11.18 26.58 -4.05
N ARG A 326 10.97 25.65 -4.98
CA ARG A 326 11.85 25.46 -6.14
C ARG A 326 11.87 26.72 -7.03
N PRO A 327 12.96 26.96 -7.78
CA PRO A 327 13.08 28.12 -8.65
C PRO A 327 11.88 28.30 -9.59
N LEU A 328 11.28 29.51 -9.62
CA LEU A 328 10.04 29.80 -10.35
C LEU A 328 10.06 29.29 -11.79
N ARG A 329 11.17 29.54 -12.51
CA ARG A 329 11.36 29.14 -13.91
C ARG A 329 11.13 27.65 -14.18
N ARG A 330 11.22 26.77 -13.18
CA ARG A 330 10.98 25.33 -13.33
C ARG A 330 9.50 24.97 -13.47
N TRP A 331 8.60 25.82 -12.99
CA TRP A 331 7.20 25.43 -12.80
C TRP A 331 6.18 26.53 -13.08
N ILE A 332 6.53 27.82 -12.93
CA ILE A 332 5.58 28.92 -13.11
C ILE A 332 5.09 29.02 -14.56
N THR A 333 5.85 28.53 -15.54
CA THR A 333 5.50 28.64 -16.96
C THR A 333 4.69 27.45 -17.48
N ARG A 334 4.33 26.48 -16.63
CA ARG A 334 3.67 25.27 -17.08
C ARG A 334 2.23 25.57 -17.53
N PRO A 335 1.81 25.18 -18.75
CA PRO A 335 0.47 25.51 -19.25
C PRO A 335 -0.68 24.96 -18.41
N ASP A 336 -0.49 23.81 -17.76
CA ASP A 336 -1.49 23.19 -16.88
C ASP A 336 -1.78 24.02 -15.62
N LEU A 337 -0.87 24.88 -15.17
CA LEU A 337 -1.14 25.87 -14.13
C LEU A 337 -2.03 27.02 -14.64
N TRP A 338 -2.02 27.30 -15.95
CA TRP A 338 -2.68 28.44 -16.60
C TRP A 338 -3.80 28.02 -17.54
N CYS A 339 -4.54 26.96 -17.18
CA CYS A 339 -5.69 26.47 -17.94
C CYS A 339 -5.38 26.04 -19.41
N GLY A 340 -4.12 25.76 -19.72
CA GLY A 340 -3.63 25.47 -21.06
C GLY A 340 -3.09 26.68 -21.83
N HIS A 341 -3.23 27.90 -21.31
CA HIS A 341 -2.66 29.07 -21.95
C HIS A 341 -1.13 29.06 -21.87
N PRO A 342 -0.42 29.50 -22.92
CA PRO A 342 1.01 29.73 -22.84
C PRO A 342 1.28 30.88 -21.87
N PHE A 343 2.19 30.66 -20.92
CA PHE A 343 2.50 31.65 -19.91
C PHE A 343 3.05 32.95 -20.51
N ARG A 344 2.52 34.09 -20.06
CA ARG A 344 2.96 35.44 -20.43
C ARG A 344 3.07 36.28 -19.18
N MET A 345 4.25 36.82 -18.91
CA MET A 345 4.40 37.81 -17.85
C MET A 345 3.83 39.14 -18.34
N PRO A 346 2.93 39.80 -17.58
CA PRO A 346 2.50 41.14 -17.91
C PRO A 346 3.65 42.14 -17.72
N ASP A 347 3.66 43.21 -18.52
CA ASP A 347 4.69 44.26 -18.47
C ASP A 347 4.74 44.99 -17.11
N ARG A 348 3.61 44.98 -16.38
CA ARG A 348 3.46 45.51 -15.04
C ARG A 348 2.57 44.58 -14.23
N LEU A 349 2.93 44.33 -12.98
CA LEU A 349 2.14 43.58 -12.01
C LEU A 349 2.16 44.35 -10.70
N ALA A 350 1.00 44.67 -10.14
CA ALA A 350 0.92 45.21 -8.78
C ALA A 350 1.10 44.10 -7.74
N ASP A 351 1.50 44.45 -6.51
CA ASP A 351 1.65 43.46 -5.43
C ASP A 351 0.33 42.72 -5.17
N GLY A 352 0.38 41.39 -5.26
CA GLY A 352 -0.78 40.51 -5.05
C GLY A 352 -1.73 40.39 -6.24
N GLU A 353 -1.45 41.07 -7.36
CA GLU A 353 -2.19 40.88 -8.61
C GLU A 353 -1.86 39.52 -9.22
N LEU A 354 -2.90 38.84 -9.74
CA LEU A 354 -2.73 37.55 -10.39
C LEU A 354 -2.12 37.76 -11.78
N PRO A 355 -0.98 37.12 -12.10
CA PRO A 355 -0.47 37.13 -13.46
C PRO A 355 -1.53 36.54 -14.40
N MET A 356 -1.60 37.06 -15.63
CA MET A 356 -2.51 36.55 -16.67
C MET A 356 -4.00 36.53 -16.29
N ALA A 357 -4.45 37.44 -15.42
CA ALA A 357 -5.86 37.51 -15.02
C ALA A 357 -6.80 37.68 -16.24
N SER A 358 -6.38 38.42 -17.26
CA SER A 358 -7.12 38.59 -18.52
C SER A 358 -7.31 37.27 -19.27
N GLU A 359 -6.25 36.49 -19.45
CA GLU A 359 -6.28 35.23 -20.16
C GLU A 359 -7.11 34.19 -19.40
N LEU A 360 -7.03 34.19 -18.06
CA LEU A 360 -7.80 33.30 -17.22
C LEU A 360 -9.30 33.64 -17.19
N ALA A 361 -9.72 34.84 -17.60
CA ALA A 361 -11.13 35.20 -17.66
C ALA A 361 -11.95 34.29 -18.60
N ASP A 362 -11.31 33.77 -19.65
CA ASP A 362 -11.94 32.84 -20.60
C ASP A 362 -11.93 31.39 -20.10
N ALA A 363 -11.28 31.08 -18.98
CA ALA A 363 -11.17 29.72 -18.48
C ALA A 363 -12.44 29.25 -17.75
N VAL A 364 -12.82 28.00 -18.00
CA VAL A 364 -13.77 27.23 -17.19
C VAL A 364 -12.96 26.22 -16.40
N GLU A 365 -12.80 26.48 -15.10
CA GLU A 365 -12.09 25.61 -14.17
C GLU A 365 -13.11 24.85 -13.30
N ILE A 366 -13.01 23.52 -13.26
CA ILE A 366 -13.82 22.68 -12.39
C ILE A 366 -12.88 21.93 -11.44
N ASP A 367 -13.04 22.14 -10.14
CA ASP A 367 -12.38 21.33 -9.11
C ASP A 367 -13.25 20.14 -8.75
N VAL A 368 -12.64 18.97 -8.62
CA VAL A 368 -13.37 17.73 -8.29
C VAL A 368 -12.64 16.92 -7.23
N ASP A 369 -13.43 16.26 -6.41
CA ASP A 369 -12.97 15.32 -5.39
C ASP A 369 -14.05 14.24 -5.18
N MET A 370 -13.71 13.16 -4.46
CA MET A 370 -14.57 12.01 -4.29
C MET A 370 -14.37 11.31 -2.95
N GLU A 371 -15.45 10.76 -2.41
CA GLU A 371 -15.42 9.92 -1.21
C GLU A 371 -15.78 8.48 -1.53
N ALA A 372 -15.01 7.55 -0.96
CA ALA A 372 -15.16 6.12 -1.22
C ALA A 372 -15.10 5.27 0.04
N HIS A 373 -15.98 4.28 0.12
CA HIS A 373 -15.94 3.23 1.12
C HIS A 373 -15.13 2.02 0.59
N PRO A 374 -14.17 1.45 1.35
CA PRO A 374 -13.22 0.44 0.85
C PRO A 374 -13.82 -0.80 0.20
N VAL A 375 -15.03 -1.18 0.60
CA VAL A 375 -15.72 -2.40 0.11
C VAL A 375 -16.80 -2.06 -0.92
N ARG A 376 -17.47 -0.91 -0.77
CA ARG A 376 -18.68 -0.57 -1.52
C ARG A 376 -18.36 0.19 -2.82
N GLY A 377 -17.44 1.14 -2.74
CA GLY A 377 -17.17 2.10 -3.81
C GLY A 377 -17.49 3.52 -3.42
N THR A 378 -17.57 4.39 -4.44
CA THR A 378 -17.85 5.81 -4.21
C THR A 378 -19.27 6.00 -3.73
N PHE A 379 -19.44 6.99 -2.86
CA PHE A 379 -20.75 7.42 -2.39
C PHE A 379 -20.97 8.92 -2.58
N LEU A 380 -19.92 9.67 -2.95
CA LEU A 380 -20.01 11.09 -3.24
C LEU A 380 -18.92 11.47 -4.25
N TRP A 381 -19.33 12.19 -5.29
CA TRP A 381 -18.45 12.97 -6.16
C TRP A 381 -18.83 14.44 -6.03
N GLY A 382 -17.86 15.28 -5.70
CA GLY A 382 -18.03 16.72 -5.59
C GLY A 382 -17.48 17.45 -6.80
N THR A 383 -18.09 18.60 -7.11
CA THR A 383 -17.58 19.52 -8.13
C THR A 383 -17.71 20.95 -7.62
N PHE A 384 -16.71 21.79 -7.90
CA PHE A 384 -16.75 23.22 -7.66
C PHE A 384 -16.34 23.97 -8.92
N ASP A 385 -17.21 24.86 -9.42
CA ASP A 385 -16.99 25.59 -10.68
C ASP A 385 -16.37 26.99 -10.50
N GLY A 386 -15.80 27.26 -9.33
CA GLY A 386 -15.32 28.59 -8.93
C GLY A 386 -16.40 29.44 -8.25
N SER A 387 -17.67 29.04 -8.32
CA SER A 387 -18.79 29.77 -7.71
C SER A 387 -19.73 28.89 -6.88
N GLU A 388 -20.05 27.69 -7.36
CA GLU A 388 -21.02 26.79 -6.75
C GLU A 388 -20.43 25.39 -6.60
N TYR A 389 -20.65 24.79 -5.44
CA TYR A 389 -20.38 23.38 -5.19
C TYR A 389 -21.60 22.53 -5.52
N ARG A 390 -21.41 21.41 -6.23
CA ARG A 390 -22.46 20.46 -6.59
C ARG A 390 -22.05 19.04 -6.22
N PRO A 391 -22.78 18.38 -5.31
CA PRO A 391 -22.56 16.98 -4.95
C PRO A 391 -23.36 16.03 -5.85
N PHE A 392 -22.77 14.87 -6.16
CA PHE A 392 -23.42 13.71 -6.78
C PHE A 392 -23.30 12.53 -5.81
N THR A 393 -24.39 12.20 -5.12
CA THR A 393 -24.37 11.30 -3.96
C THR A 393 -25.11 10.01 -4.19
N ASP A 394 -24.64 8.98 -3.49
CA ASP A 394 -25.32 7.71 -3.33
C ASP A 394 -25.11 7.20 -1.89
N PHE A 395 -26.09 7.51 -1.03
CA PHE A 395 -26.15 7.03 0.35
C PHE A 395 -27.07 5.81 0.51
N SER A 396 -27.28 5.02 -0.54
CA SER A 396 -28.02 3.76 -0.45
C SER A 396 -27.18 2.67 0.23
N ARG A 397 -27.80 1.71 0.90
CA ARG A 397 -27.06 0.61 1.55
C ARG A 397 -26.29 -0.26 0.55
N ASP A 398 -26.93 -0.60 -0.57
CA ASP A 398 -26.41 -1.60 -1.51
C ASP A 398 -25.58 -1.01 -2.67
N GLY A 399 -25.61 0.31 -2.85
CA GLY A 399 -25.02 0.98 -4.02
C GLY A 399 -26.02 1.17 -5.15
N ASP A 400 -25.87 2.26 -5.90
CA ASP A 400 -26.73 2.63 -7.04
C ASP A 400 -26.24 2.10 -8.39
N GLU A 401 -25.35 1.10 -8.36
CA GLU A 401 -24.72 0.53 -9.55
C GLU A 401 -24.02 1.57 -10.44
N GLY A 402 -23.63 2.74 -9.89
CA GLY A 402 -22.90 3.79 -10.60
C GLY A 402 -23.75 4.94 -11.14
N GLU A 403 -25.04 5.04 -10.82
CA GLU A 403 -25.90 6.13 -11.29
C GLU A 403 -25.33 7.52 -10.95
N HIS A 404 -24.89 7.74 -9.71
CA HIS A 404 -24.31 9.01 -9.26
C HIS A 404 -23.06 9.40 -10.07
N VAL A 405 -22.22 8.42 -10.43
CA VAL A 405 -21.04 8.64 -11.29
C VAL A 405 -21.45 8.98 -12.72
N ALA A 406 -22.48 8.32 -13.26
CA ALA A 406 -23.01 8.64 -14.58
C ALA A 406 -23.61 10.06 -14.62
N ARG A 407 -24.31 10.50 -13.57
CA ARG A 407 -24.83 11.87 -13.43
C ARG A 407 -23.71 12.90 -13.35
N TYR A 408 -22.67 12.64 -12.55
CA TYR A 408 -21.46 13.45 -12.48
C TYR A 408 -20.81 13.59 -13.87
N TRP A 409 -20.61 12.48 -14.57
CA TRP A 409 -19.99 12.46 -15.89
C TRP A 409 -20.81 13.24 -16.92
N ALA A 410 -22.12 13.00 -16.98
CA ALA A 410 -23.02 13.69 -17.91
C ALA A 410 -22.98 15.21 -17.69
N TRP A 411 -23.02 15.65 -16.43
CA TRP A 411 -22.89 17.06 -16.08
C TRP A 411 -21.53 17.64 -16.50
N LEU A 412 -20.44 16.94 -16.19
CA LEU A 412 -19.08 17.40 -16.50
C LEU A 412 -18.86 17.54 -18.02
N MET A 413 -19.30 16.55 -18.80
CA MET A 413 -19.18 16.57 -20.25
C MET A 413 -20.08 17.65 -20.87
N ALA A 414 -21.24 17.95 -20.28
CA ALA A 414 -22.06 19.08 -20.71
C ALA A 414 -21.38 20.43 -20.44
N ARG A 415 -20.67 20.59 -19.32
CA ARG A 415 -19.84 21.79 -19.04
C ARG A 415 -18.67 21.91 -19.99
N ARG A 416 -17.96 20.81 -20.23
CA ARG A 416 -16.88 20.72 -21.22
C ARG A 416 -17.36 21.15 -22.61
N ARG A 417 -18.48 20.59 -23.06
CA ARG A 417 -19.06 20.90 -24.36
C ARG A 417 -19.45 22.38 -24.47
N ALA A 418 -20.14 22.91 -23.47
CA ALA A 418 -20.54 24.32 -23.46
C ALA A 418 -19.35 25.28 -23.47
N ALA A 419 -18.26 24.96 -22.78
CA ALA A 419 -17.03 25.74 -22.82
C ALA A 419 -16.43 25.77 -24.24
N HIS A 420 -16.29 24.61 -24.88
CA HIS A 420 -15.77 24.54 -26.25
C HIS A 420 -16.68 25.23 -27.28
N ASP A 421 -18.00 25.09 -27.16
CA ASP A 421 -18.96 25.76 -28.04
C ASP A 421 -18.90 27.30 -27.87
N ALA A 422 -18.49 27.79 -26.70
CA ALA A 422 -18.22 29.20 -26.42
C ALA A 422 -16.76 29.62 -26.71
N TYR A 423 -15.94 28.75 -27.32
CA TYR A 423 -14.51 28.97 -27.58
C TYR A 423 -13.66 29.27 -26.34
N ARG A 424 -14.12 28.81 -25.17
CA ARG A 424 -13.43 28.93 -23.88
C ARG A 424 -12.53 27.72 -23.62
N VAL A 425 -11.47 27.91 -22.84
CA VAL A 425 -10.66 26.79 -22.36
C VAL A 425 -11.34 26.09 -21.20
N PHE A 426 -11.28 24.77 -21.17
CA PHE A 426 -11.88 23.95 -20.12
C PHE A 426 -10.82 23.12 -19.42
N ARG A 427 -10.79 23.13 -18.10
CA ARG A 427 -9.92 22.28 -17.27
C ARG A 427 -10.66 21.74 -16.07
N VAL A 428 -10.34 20.50 -15.73
CA VAL A 428 -10.76 19.83 -14.52
C VAL A 428 -9.53 19.54 -13.67
N TYR A 429 -9.61 19.88 -12.40
CA TYR A 429 -8.53 19.75 -11.45
C TYR A 429 -8.96 18.80 -10.33
N CYS A 430 -8.12 17.81 -10.04
CA CYS A 430 -8.20 17.03 -8.81
C CYS A 430 -6.87 17.19 -8.07
N TYR A 431 -6.88 17.04 -6.74
CA TYR A 431 -5.62 17.18 -6.02
C TYR A 431 -4.64 16.07 -6.39
N SER A 432 -5.07 14.81 -6.40
CA SER A 432 -4.21 13.67 -6.74
C SER A 432 -4.99 12.59 -7.47
N GLN A 433 -4.97 12.64 -8.79
CA GLN A 433 -5.73 11.80 -9.74
C GLN A 433 -5.74 10.27 -9.53
N GLN A 434 -4.92 9.69 -8.66
CA GLN A 434 -4.84 8.22 -8.52
C GLN A 434 -6.17 7.60 -8.07
N GLY A 435 -6.87 8.21 -7.10
CA GLY A 435 -8.12 7.69 -6.56
C GLY A 435 -9.28 7.85 -7.55
N GLU A 436 -9.42 9.06 -8.06
CA GLU A 436 -10.43 9.48 -9.03
C GLU A 436 -10.31 8.66 -10.32
N ASN A 437 -9.09 8.50 -10.86
CA ASN A 437 -8.85 7.69 -12.04
C ASN A 437 -9.17 6.22 -11.80
N HIS A 438 -8.85 5.69 -10.61
CA HIS A 438 -9.15 4.30 -10.27
C HIS A 438 -10.66 4.05 -10.29
N TRP A 439 -11.43 4.89 -9.61
CA TRP A 439 -12.86 4.70 -9.47
C TRP A 439 -13.62 4.98 -10.77
N MET A 440 -13.30 6.05 -11.50
CA MET A 440 -13.92 6.28 -12.81
C MET A 440 -13.72 5.09 -13.76
N ARG A 441 -12.49 4.53 -13.82
CA ARG A 441 -12.22 3.33 -14.63
C ARG A 441 -12.96 2.09 -14.11
N SER A 442 -13.11 1.94 -12.80
CA SER A 442 -13.82 0.83 -12.17
C SER A 442 -15.30 0.84 -12.54
N TYR A 443 -15.97 2.00 -12.42
CA TYR A 443 -17.38 2.14 -12.81
C TYR A 443 -17.58 2.00 -14.32
N ALA A 444 -16.76 2.66 -15.15
CA ALA A 444 -16.83 2.52 -16.60
C ALA A 444 -16.57 1.09 -17.10
N GLY A 445 -15.67 0.36 -16.43
CA GLY A 445 -15.40 -1.05 -16.73
C GLY A 445 -16.53 -2.00 -16.33
N ARG A 446 -17.28 -1.66 -15.28
CA ARG A 446 -18.39 -2.49 -14.77
C ARG A 446 -19.73 -2.18 -15.44
N PHE A 447 -19.99 -0.91 -15.74
CA PHE A 447 -21.31 -0.41 -16.14
C PHE A 447 -21.30 0.44 -17.42
N GLY A 448 -20.18 0.53 -18.13
CA GLY A 448 -20.06 1.37 -19.32
C GLY A 448 -21.13 1.08 -20.38
N GLY A 449 -21.77 2.14 -20.88
CA GLY A 449 -22.87 2.08 -21.85
C GLY A 449 -24.25 1.88 -21.22
N ARG A 450 -24.35 1.69 -19.89
CA ARG A 450 -25.63 1.60 -19.20
C ARG A 450 -26.29 2.97 -19.10
N GLU A 451 -27.55 3.04 -19.51
CA GLU A 451 -28.41 4.21 -19.36
C GLU A 451 -29.22 4.11 -18.06
N TYR A 452 -29.24 5.19 -17.28
CA TYR A 452 -29.98 5.29 -16.01
C TYR A 452 -31.19 6.22 -16.14
N ALA A 453 -31.05 7.27 -16.95
CA ALA A 453 -32.11 8.20 -17.32
C ALA A 453 -31.78 8.82 -18.68
N PRO A 454 -32.74 9.46 -19.37
CA PRO A 454 -32.48 10.13 -20.65
C PRO A 454 -31.32 11.13 -20.53
N GLY A 455 -30.24 10.89 -21.28
CA GLY A 455 -29.03 11.71 -21.27
C GLY A 455 -28.05 11.43 -20.11
N VAL A 456 -28.34 10.44 -19.25
CA VAL A 456 -27.48 9.97 -18.17
C VAL A 456 -27.04 8.55 -18.47
N VAL A 457 -25.89 8.43 -19.11
CA VAL A 457 -25.27 7.16 -19.52
C VAL A 457 -23.90 7.05 -18.87
N MET A 458 -23.59 5.89 -18.28
CA MET A 458 -22.24 5.63 -17.78
C MET A 458 -21.26 5.60 -18.95
N PRO A 459 -20.17 6.38 -18.91
CA PRO A 459 -19.18 6.36 -19.98
C PRO A 459 -18.54 4.99 -20.15
N THR A 460 -18.17 4.68 -21.39
CA THR A 460 -17.31 3.53 -21.68
C THR A 460 -15.91 3.76 -21.11
N LEU A 461 -15.19 2.65 -20.87
CA LEU A 461 -13.80 2.72 -20.42
C LEU A 461 -12.90 3.48 -21.42
N ALA A 462 -13.23 3.43 -22.71
CA ALA A 462 -12.50 4.16 -23.75
C ALA A 462 -12.68 5.68 -23.61
N GLU A 463 -13.91 6.16 -23.39
CA GLU A 463 -14.21 7.58 -23.18
C GLU A 463 -13.55 8.12 -21.91
N VAL A 464 -13.64 7.38 -20.80
CA VAL A 464 -12.95 7.72 -19.55
C VAL A 464 -11.46 7.85 -19.78
N ASN A 465 -10.82 6.86 -20.42
CA ASN A 465 -9.37 6.92 -20.67
C ASN A 465 -8.99 8.05 -21.63
N ALA A 466 -9.80 8.35 -22.64
CA ALA A 466 -9.54 9.46 -23.55
C ALA A 466 -9.56 10.81 -22.81
N PHE A 467 -10.54 11.02 -21.93
CA PHE A 467 -10.62 12.25 -21.14
C PHE A 467 -9.50 12.36 -20.10
N LEU A 468 -9.25 11.28 -19.33
CA LEU A 468 -8.21 11.27 -18.28
C LEU A 468 -6.78 11.43 -18.83
N ASN A 469 -6.54 11.02 -20.08
CA ASN A 469 -5.25 11.20 -20.75
C ASN A 469 -5.15 12.53 -21.52
N SER A 470 -6.21 13.33 -21.55
CA SER A 470 -6.21 14.64 -22.21
C SER A 470 -5.48 15.69 -21.37
N GLY A 471 -5.09 16.80 -21.99
CA GLY A 471 -4.56 17.96 -21.27
C GLY A 471 -5.61 18.70 -20.43
N GLU A 472 -6.87 18.23 -20.40
CA GLU A 472 -7.98 18.85 -19.68
C GLU A 472 -8.19 18.27 -18.28
N TRP A 473 -7.60 17.12 -17.98
CA TRP A 473 -7.59 16.52 -16.65
C TRP A 473 -6.23 16.78 -15.98
N VAL A 474 -6.22 17.60 -14.93
CA VAL A 474 -4.99 18.14 -14.35
C VAL A 474 -4.81 17.67 -12.91
N ASP A 475 -3.60 17.20 -12.62
CA ASP A 475 -3.13 16.76 -11.31
C ASP A 475 -2.47 17.93 -10.57
N VAL A 476 -3.17 18.52 -9.59
CA VAL A 476 -2.63 19.66 -8.82
C VAL A 476 -1.44 19.24 -7.95
N PHE A 477 -1.40 18.00 -7.47
CA PHE A 477 -0.26 17.47 -6.72
C PHE A 477 1.00 17.39 -7.58
N ALA A 478 0.87 17.18 -8.90
CA ALA A 478 2.00 17.31 -9.83
C ALA A 478 2.51 18.76 -9.93
N LEU A 479 1.63 19.76 -9.93
CA LEU A 479 2.01 21.19 -9.89
C LEU A 479 2.73 21.53 -8.58
N VAL A 480 2.17 21.09 -7.45
CA VAL A 480 2.76 21.26 -6.12
C VAL A 480 4.14 20.61 -6.04
N LYS A 481 4.29 19.36 -6.52
CA LYS A 481 5.59 18.67 -6.59
C LYS A 481 6.58 19.31 -7.56
N ALA A 482 6.14 20.09 -8.55
CA ALA A 482 7.05 20.86 -9.38
C ALA A 482 7.53 22.14 -8.63
N ALA A 483 6.65 22.72 -7.81
CA ALA A 483 6.88 23.98 -7.12
C ALA A 483 7.59 23.86 -5.76
N LEU A 484 7.33 22.81 -4.99
CA LEU A 484 7.71 22.71 -3.58
C LEU A 484 8.49 21.44 -3.26
N ALA A 485 9.60 21.60 -2.54
CA ALA A 485 10.26 20.54 -1.78
C ALA A 485 9.79 20.63 -0.31
N ALA A 486 9.62 19.50 0.37
CA ALA A 486 9.15 19.48 1.75
C ALA A 486 9.87 18.44 2.59
N THR A 487 10.06 18.74 3.87
CA THR A 487 10.59 17.80 4.87
C THR A 487 9.50 16.88 5.43
N GLY A 488 8.23 17.22 5.19
CA GLY A 488 7.03 16.49 5.60
C GLY A 488 6.11 16.10 4.45
N SER A 489 4.80 16.16 4.69
CA SER A 489 3.78 15.79 3.71
C SER A 489 3.46 16.93 2.75
N LEU A 490 3.49 16.66 1.45
CA LEU A 490 2.92 17.51 0.40
C LEU A 490 1.43 17.22 0.17
N GLY A 491 0.70 16.73 1.19
CA GLY A 491 -0.74 16.47 1.08
C GLY A 491 -1.57 17.75 1.06
N LEU A 492 -2.83 17.64 0.58
CA LEU A 492 -3.73 18.78 0.36
C LEU A 492 -3.87 19.65 1.60
N LYS A 493 -4.17 19.05 2.76
CA LYS A 493 -4.35 19.78 4.02
C LYS A 493 -3.11 20.59 4.43
N SER A 494 -1.91 20.08 4.16
CA SER A 494 -0.66 20.79 4.49
C SER A 494 -0.44 21.98 3.56
N VAL A 495 -0.59 21.78 2.25
CA VAL A 495 -0.32 22.81 1.24
C VAL A 495 -1.41 23.88 1.19
N ALA A 496 -2.68 23.49 1.39
CA ALA A 496 -3.80 24.42 1.43
C ALA A 496 -3.69 25.43 2.58
N ARG A 497 -3.13 25.03 3.73
CA ARG A 497 -2.83 25.96 4.84
C ARG A 497 -1.79 27.02 4.46
N LEU A 498 -0.76 26.64 3.69
CA LEU A 498 0.21 27.62 3.15
C LEU A 498 -0.46 28.61 2.18
N ALA A 499 -1.45 28.13 1.44
CA ALA A 499 -2.27 28.95 0.56
C ALA A 499 -3.33 29.80 1.31
N GLY A 500 -3.36 29.76 2.64
CA GLY A 500 -4.29 30.52 3.47
C GLY A 500 -5.69 29.91 3.58
N PHE A 501 -5.90 28.68 3.09
CA PHE A 501 -7.19 27.99 3.18
C PHE A 501 -7.38 27.34 4.55
N SER A 502 -8.57 27.52 5.12
CA SER A 502 -8.97 26.92 6.41
C SER A 502 -10.14 25.97 6.19
N PHE A 503 -9.95 24.70 6.53
CA PHE A 503 -11.00 23.68 6.46
C PHE A 503 -12.05 23.93 7.53
N SER A 504 -13.32 23.77 7.15
CA SER A 504 -14.48 23.96 8.03
C SER A 504 -14.60 22.85 9.09
N GLU A 505 -14.20 21.62 8.75
CA GLU A 505 -14.24 20.45 9.63
C GLU A 505 -12.83 20.08 10.12
N LYS A 506 -12.55 20.25 11.43
CA LYS A 506 -11.21 20.00 11.99
C LYS A 506 -10.91 18.52 12.25
N ASP A 507 -11.95 17.68 12.35
CA ASP A 507 -11.84 16.31 12.88
C ASP A 507 -12.27 15.19 11.91
N VAL A 508 -12.68 15.52 10.68
CA VAL A 508 -13.02 14.50 9.67
C VAL A 508 -11.77 14.17 8.85
N ASP A 509 -11.27 12.94 9.01
CA ASP A 509 -10.30 12.30 8.12
C ASP A 509 -10.97 11.16 7.34
N GLY A 510 -10.24 10.51 6.43
CA GLY A 510 -10.81 9.44 5.60
C GLY A 510 -11.35 8.24 6.40
N ARG A 511 -10.88 8.01 7.64
CA ARG A 511 -11.44 6.95 8.50
C ARG A 511 -12.71 7.43 9.19
N ALA A 512 -12.70 8.66 9.72
CA ALA A 512 -13.89 9.28 10.28
C ALA A 512 -15.02 9.43 9.23
N ALA A 513 -14.67 9.69 7.95
CA ALA A 513 -15.62 9.75 6.85
C ALA A 513 -16.30 8.38 6.59
N VAL A 514 -15.56 7.27 6.73
CA VAL A 514 -16.14 5.91 6.64
C VAL A 514 -17.09 5.63 7.80
N ASP A 515 -16.71 5.96 9.03
CA ASP A 515 -17.58 5.76 10.19
C ASP A 515 -18.83 6.65 10.11
N LEU A 516 -18.69 7.86 9.59
CA LEU A 516 -19.79 8.78 9.34
C LEU A 516 -20.71 8.32 8.21
N PHE A 517 -20.15 7.66 7.19
CA PHE A 517 -20.92 7.03 6.12
C PHE A 517 -21.85 5.93 6.65
N GLU A 518 -21.40 5.09 7.59
CA GLU A 518 -22.25 4.08 8.22
C GLU A 518 -23.46 4.70 8.94
N VAL A 519 -23.30 5.89 9.54
CA VAL A 519 -24.41 6.67 10.10
C VAL A 519 -25.30 7.25 8.99
N ALA A 520 -24.71 7.73 7.89
CA ALA A 520 -25.41 8.32 6.75
C ALA A 520 -26.33 7.33 6.00
N LEU A 521 -26.05 6.01 6.09
CA LEU A 521 -26.91 4.95 5.56
C LEU A 521 -28.24 4.78 6.32
N GLY A 522 -28.34 5.33 7.53
CA GLY A 522 -29.57 5.28 8.34
C GLY A 522 -30.67 6.23 7.85
N GLU A 523 -31.72 6.34 8.67
CA GLU A 523 -32.84 7.27 8.46
C GLU A 523 -32.92 8.31 9.59
N GLY A 524 -33.63 9.41 9.36
CA GLY A 524 -33.86 10.47 10.34
C GLY A 524 -32.77 11.54 10.40
N ASP A 525 -32.81 12.35 11.47
CA ASP A 525 -32.02 13.56 11.60
C ASP A 525 -30.51 13.30 11.70
N ALA A 526 -30.13 12.21 12.38
CA ALA A 526 -28.72 11.83 12.53
C ALA A 526 -28.09 11.45 11.18
N ALA A 527 -28.78 10.65 10.37
CA ALA A 527 -28.31 10.30 9.02
C ALA A 527 -28.26 11.52 8.11
N SER A 528 -29.27 12.40 8.17
CA SER A 528 -29.30 13.65 7.40
C SER A 528 -28.17 14.62 7.79
N ALA A 529 -27.86 14.70 9.08
CA ALA A 529 -26.73 15.49 9.58
C ALA A 529 -25.39 14.90 9.10
N ALA A 530 -25.24 13.57 9.15
CA ALA A 530 -24.04 12.88 8.66
C ALA A 530 -23.81 13.14 7.16
N ARG A 531 -24.85 13.05 6.33
CA ARG A 531 -24.79 13.37 4.88
C ARG A 531 -24.33 14.79 4.63
N ARG A 532 -24.91 15.78 5.32
CA ARG A 532 -24.49 17.20 5.20
C ARG A 532 -23.04 17.42 5.64
N THR A 533 -22.58 16.70 6.66
CA THR A 533 -21.18 16.80 7.11
C THR A 533 -20.22 16.18 6.08
N LEU A 534 -20.56 15.03 5.48
CA LEU A 534 -19.78 14.45 4.38
C LEU A 534 -19.73 15.38 3.15
N GLU A 535 -20.86 16.00 2.79
CA GLU A 535 -20.90 16.97 1.69
C GLU A 535 -20.07 18.22 1.96
N ARG A 536 -20.07 18.76 3.19
CA ARG A 536 -19.19 19.89 3.57
C ARG A 536 -17.71 19.51 3.53
N TYR A 537 -17.39 18.32 4.05
CA TYR A 537 -16.03 17.80 4.03
C TYR A 537 -15.50 17.70 2.60
N ASN A 538 -16.27 17.09 1.70
CA ASN A 538 -15.90 16.95 0.30
C ASN A 538 -15.89 18.30 -0.45
N ALA A 539 -16.78 19.23 -0.09
CA ALA A 539 -16.76 20.59 -0.64
C ALA A 539 -15.45 21.32 -0.31
N ASP A 540 -14.95 21.22 0.93
CA ASP A 540 -13.65 21.79 1.28
C ASP A 540 -12.50 21.18 0.47
N ASP A 541 -12.54 19.87 0.22
CA ASP A 541 -11.54 19.17 -0.61
C ASP A 541 -11.67 19.52 -2.12
N CYS A 542 -12.81 20.07 -2.57
CA CYS A 542 -12.95 20.71 -3.88
C CYS A 542 -12.48 22.18 -3.88
N TYR A 543 -12.69 22.94 -2.80
CA TYR A 543 -12.29 24.35 -2.71
C TYR A 543 -10.77 24.52 -2.54
N ALA A 544 -10.15 23.64 -1.75
CA ALA A 544 -8.76 23.77 -1.36
C ALA A 544 -7.79 23.70 -2.57
N PRO A 545 -7.95 22.80 -3.56
CA PRO A 545 -7.10 22.79 -4.76
C PRO A 545 -7.18 24.10 -5.56
N ALA A 546 -8.35 24.74 -5.64
CA ALA A 546 -8.50 26.06 -6.28
C ALA A 546 -7.68 27.13 -5.57
N ALA A 547 -7.73 27.17 -4.24
CA ALA A 547 -6.92 28.08 -3.43
C ALA A 547 -5.41 27.82 -3.63
N VAL A 548 -5.00 26.54 -3.63
CA VAL A 548 -3.61 26.14 -3.89
C VAL A 548 -3.15 26.58 -5.28
N ARG A 549 -3.95 26.37 -6.33
CA ARG A 549 -3.58 26.83 -7.69
C ARG A 549 -3.43 28.34 -7.76
N ARG A 550 -4.36 29.10 -7.17
CA ARG A 550 -4.26 30.57 -7.12
C ARG A 550 -2.97 30.99 -6.41
N TRP A 551 -2.63 30.36 -5.29
CA TRP A 551 -1.40 30.65 -4.55
C TRP A 551 -0.13 30.28 -5.34
N LEU A 552 -0.13 29.16 -6.08
CA LEU A 552 0.95 28.80 -6.99
C LEU A 552 1.09 29.82 -8.12
N ARG A 553 -0.01 30.27 -8.73
CA ARG A 553 -0.01 31.32 -9.78
C ARG A 553 0.62 32.63 -9.29
N LEU A 554 0.54 32.92 -7.99
CA LEU A 554 1.20 34.06 -7.34
C LEU A 554 2.68 33.81 -6.99
N GLY A 555 3.25 32.69 -7.40
CA GLY A 555 4.65 32.36 -7.14
C GLY A 555 4.90 31.69 -5.77
N ALA A 556 3.86 31.12 -5.15
CA ALA A 556 3.92 30.50 -3.82
C ALA A 556 4.51 31.44 -2.74
N PRO A 557 3.92 32.64 -2.54
CA PRO A 557 4.42 33.62 -1.58
C PRO A 557 4.45 33.05 -0.16
N GLY A 558 5.42 33.50 0.64
CA GLY A 558 5.62 33.08 2.03
C GLY A 558 6.45 31.80 2.20
N VAL A 559 6.85 31.13 1.11
CA VAL A 559 7.72 29.95 1.18
C VAL A 559 9.18 30.34 0.87
N PRO A 560 10.13 30.04 1.77
CA PRO A 560 11.55 30.29 1.53
C PRO A 560 12.04 29.62 0.24
N PRO A 561 12.95 30.25 -0.53
CA PRO A 561 13.49 29.64 -1.72
C PRO A 561 14.32 28.39 -1.37
N LEU A 562 14.22 27.38 -2.21
CA LEU A 562 15.22 26.32 -2.31
C LEU A 562 16.44 26.93 -3.02
N GLU A 563 17.41 27.39 -2.24
CA GLU A 563 18.68 27.86 -2.77
C GLU A 563 19.43 26.65 -3.34
N TYR A 564 19.70 26.72 -4.65
CA TYR A 564 20.67 25.88 -5.33
C TYR A 564 21.92 26.72 -5.47
#